data_AF-A0A9W9V9B9-F1
#
_entry.id   AF-A0A9W9V9B9-F1
#
_cell.length_a   1.000
_cell.length_b   1.000
_cell.length_c   1.000
_cell.angle_alpha   90.00
_cell.angle_beta   90.00
_cell.angle_gamma   90.00
#
_symmetry.space_group_name_H-M   'P 1'
#
loop_
_entity.id
_entity.type
_entity.pdbx_description
1 polymer ?
#
loop_
_entity_poly.entity_id
_entity_poly.type
_entity_poly.pdbx_seq_one_letter_code
_entity_poly.pdbx_strand_id
1 'polypeptide(L)'
;MARGIVNAAKSASNVISINQKYTVQSTGIWERIRRLLAVDPERSTGIPLNSQFRIPAPGSVPPLAYDDPVTIPAGDIADNPYWKRDVRRSYAQLSTVRQADAVGLLTVGSQAAPKDDVLKIGQAGEQQLIAVKEQGEERGLAALFEQDKKSIQGVLGANGLPPNPANINTVSKASQSKYVLGTENGYPEKYTCRTFV
;
A
#
# COMPACT_ATOMS: atom_id res chain seq x y z
N MET A 1 -27.74 -3.00 -32.69
CA MET A 1 -27.51 -1.66 -33.26
C MET A 1 -27.41 -0.58 -32.18
N ALA A 2 -28.38 -0.43 -31.26
CA ALA A 2 -28.37 0.63 -30.25
C ALA A 2 -27.15 0.63 -29.28
N ARG A 3 -26.72 -0.55 -28.77
CA ARG A 3 -25.58 -0.64 -27.82
C ARG A 3 -24.23 -0.23 -28.43
N GLY A 4 -24.01 -0.45 -29.74
CA GLY A 4 -22.77 -0.04 -30.42
C GLY A 4 -22.67 1.49 -30.56
N ILE A 5 -23.80 2.16 -30.79
CA ILE A 5 -23.88 3.63 -30.88
C ILE A 5 -23.61 4.27 -29.51
N VAL A 6 -24.13 3.69 -28.43
CA VAL A 6 -23.89 4.17 -27.05
C VAL A 6 -22.42 4.06 -26.65
N ASN A 7 -21.73 2.99 -27.05
CA ASN A 7 -20.30 2.81 -26.76
C ASN A 7 -19.40 3.69 -27.64
N ALA A 8 -19.75 3.92 -28.91
CA ALA A 8 -19.08 4.90 -29.75
C ALA A 8 -19.25 6.34 -29.21
N ALA A 9 -20.44 6.67 -28.70
CA ALA A 9 -20.71 7.96 -28.05
C ALA A 9 -19.95 8.14 -26.73
N LYS A 10 -19.79 7.07 -25.93
CA LYS A 10 -18.94 7.08 -24.72
C LYS A 10 -17.43 7.12 -25.03
N SER A 11 -16.98 6.47 -26.10
CA SER A 11 -15.60 6.63 -26.55
C SER A 11 -15.36 8.05 -27.07
N ALA A 12 -16.35 8.64 -27.75
CA ALA A 12 -16.34 10.05 -28.16
C ALA A 12 -16.39 11.03 -26.98
N SER A 13 -16.87 10.64 -25.79
CA SER A 13 -16.87 11.54 -24.61
C SER A 13 -15.47 11.78 -24.03
N ASN A 14 -14.51 10.90 -24.30
CA ASN A 14 -13.10 11.08 -23.94
C ASN A 14 -12.26 11.67 -25.08
N VAL A 15 -12.87 11.97 -26.24
CA VAL A 15 -12.16 12.60 -27.35
C VAL A 15 -12.02 14.10 -27.06
N ILE A 16 -10.78 14.50 -26.82
CA ILE A 16 -10.41 15.91 -26.62
C ILE A 16 -10.25 16.59 -27.98
N SER A 17 -10.78 17.79 -28.12
CA SER A 17 -10.68 18.54 -29.38
C SER A 17 -9.24 18.92 -29.71
N ILE A 18 -8.87 18.93 -30.99
CA ILE A 18 -7.54 19.34 -31.46
C ILE A 18 -7.16 20.74 -30.98
N ASN A 19 -8.12 21.65 -30.86
CA ASN A 19 -7.91 23.03 -30.38
C ASN A 19 -7.47 23.09 -28.92
N GLN A 20 -7.73 22.04 -28.14
CA GLN A 20 -7.29 21.91 -26.74
C GLN A 20 -5.95 21.17 -26.64
N LYS A 21 -5.35 20.77 -27.75
CA LYS A 21 -4.04 20.08 -27.81
C LYS A 21 -2.95 21.08 -28.17
N TYR A 22 -1.89 21.08 -27.38
CA TYR A 22 -0.73 21.98 -27.52
C TYR A 22 0.22 21.55 -28.65
N THR A 23 -0.29 21.52 -29.87
CA THR A 23 0.44 21.15 -31.08
C THR A 23 0.22 22.16 -32.20
N VAL A 24 1.19 22.31 -33.11
CA VAL A 24 1.06 23.12 -34.31
C VAL A 24 -0.07 22.56 -35.20
N GLN A 25 -0.99 23.44 -35.61
CA GLN A 25 -2.17 23.09 -36.39
C GLN A 25 -2.13 23.70 -37.80
N SER A 26 -2.87 23.08 -38.71
CA SER A 26 -3.17 23.69 -40.01
C SER A 26 -4.09 24.91 -39.83
N THR A 27 -4.01 25.88 -40.73
CA THR A 27 -4.83 27.11 -40.68
C THR A 27 -5.53 27.36 -42.01
N GLY A 28 -6.66 28.06 -41.97
CA GLY A 28 -7.40 28.48 -43.18
C GLY A 28 -7.96 27.31 -43.99
N ILE A 29 -7.78 27.34 -45.31
CA ILE A 29 -8.30 26.30 -46.22
C ILE A 29 -7.68 24.93 -45.96
N TRP A 30 -6.42 24.89 -45.53
CA TRP A 30 -5.71 23.64 -45.23
C TRP A 30 -6.29 22.90 -44.02
N GLU A 31 -6.85 23.61 -43.04
CA GLU A 31 -7.55 22.97 -41.93
C GLU A 31 -8.87 22.33 -42.37
N ARG A 32 -9.59 22.95 -43.31
CA ARG A 32 -10.79 22.37 -43.91
C ARG A 32 -10.47 21.09 -44.69
N ILE A 33 -9.40 21.12 -45.48
CA ILE A 33 -8.91 19.95 -46.22
C ILE A 33 -8.47 18.84 -45.26
N ARG A 34 -7.69 19.18 -44.21
CA ARG A 34 -7.25 18.21 -43.20
C ARG A 34 -8.44 17.53 -42.53
N ARG A 35 -9.44 18.30 -42.09
CA ARG A 35 -10.65 17.74 -41.46
C ARG A 35 -11.47 16.87 -42.40
N LEU A 36 -11.47 17.16 -43.70
CA LEU A 36 -12.17 16.36 -44.70
C LEU A 36 -11.45 15.04 -45.01
N LEU A 37 -10.12 15.04 -45.03
CA LEU A 37 -9.31 13.90 -45.49
C LEU A 37 -8.73 13.03 -44.36
N ALA A 38 -8.72 13.52 -43.11
CA ALA A 38 -8.22 12.76 -41.97
C ALA A 38 -9.21 11.68 -41.52
N VAL A 39 -8.71 10.48 -41.20
CA VAL A 39 -9.49 9.38 -40.61
C VAL A 39 -10.06 9.78 -39.23
N ASP A 40 -9.28 10.56 -38.47
CA ASP A 40 -9.70 11.16 -37.20
C ASP A 40 -9.30 12.64 -37.20
N PRO A 41 -10.26 13.58 -37.36
CA PRO A 41 -9.97 15.01 -37.43
C PRO A 41 -9.48 15.59 -36.10
N GLU A 42 -9.72 14.91 -34.98
CA GLU A 42 -9.27 15.36 -33.67
C GLU A 42 -7.84 14.89 -33.36
N ARG A 43 -7.24 14.02 -34.20
CA ARG A 43 -5.83 13.63 -34.09
C ARG A 43 -4.89 14.80 -34.42
N SER A 44 -3.90 15.02 -33.55
CA SER A 44 -2.87 16.07 -33.70
C SER A 44 -1.67 15.60 -34.54
N THR A 45 -0.88 16.56 -35.04
CA THR A 45 0.39 16.32 -35.76
C THR A 45 1.54 15.90 -34.84
N GLY A 46 1.42 16.14 -33.53
CA GLY A 46 2.45 15.81 -32.54
C GLY A 46 3.64 16.77 -32.52
N ILE A 47 3.60 17.87 -33.27
CA ILE A 47 4.63 18.91 -33.25
C ILE A 47 4.29 19.92 -32.15
N PRO A 48 5.08 20.09 -31.09
CA PRO A 48 4.79 21.04 -30.01
C PRO A 48 4.76 22.49 -30.50
N LEU A 49 3.99 23.34 -29.85
CA LEU A 49 3.98 24.77 -30.14
C LEU A 49 5.30 25.41 -29.66
N ASN A 50 6.16 25.82 -30.60
CA ASN A 50 7.46 26.40 -30.30
C ASN A 50 7.38 27.60 -29.35
N SER A 51 6.33 28.42 -29.41
CA SER A 51 6.17 29.61 -28.57
C SER A 51 5.88 29.32 -27.08
N GLN A 52 5.45 28.10 -26.75
CA GLN A 52 5.02 27.73 -25.40
C GLN A 52 5.82 26.54 -24.84
N PHE A 53 6.18 25.59 -25.70
CA PHE A 53 6.88 24.40 -25.29
C PHE A 53 8.34 24.72 -24.96
N ARG A 54 8.71 24.59 -23.68
CA ARG A 54 10.07 24.83 -23.18
C ARG A 54 10.56 26.26 -23.43
N ILE A 55 9.64 27.21 -23.40
CA ILE A 55 9.93 28.65 -23.41
C ILE A 55 9.28 29.28 -22.18
N PRO A 56 10.04 29.93 -21.28
CA PRO A 56 11.50 30.12 -21.34
C PRO A 56 12.27 28.79 -21.22
N ALA A 57 13.50 28.77 -21.74
CA ALA A 57 14.38 27.62 -21.57
C ALA A 57 14.65 27.42 -20.07
N PRO A 58 14.84 26.17 -19.58
CA PRO A 58 15.04 25.93 -18.15
C PRO A 58 16.17 26.76 -17.50
N GLY A 59 17.25 27.02 -18.23
CA GLY A 59 18.38 27.84 -17.76
C GLY A 59 18.15 29.36 -17.82
N SER A 60 17.01 29.81 -18.34
CA SER A 60 16.61 31.23 -18.35
C SER A 60 15.78 31.63 -17.14
N VAL A 61 15.41 30.66 -16.28
CA VAL A 61 14.78 30.93 -14.99
C VAL A 61 15.82 31.58 -14.07
N PRO A 62 15.49 32.68 -13.37
CA PRO A 62 16.44 33.29 -12.44
C PRO A 62 16.91 32.27 -11.39
N PRO A 63 18.23 32.14 -11.15
CA PRO A 63 18.77 31.10 -10.27
C PRO A 63 18.32 31.23 -8.81
N LEU A 64 17.89 32.42 -8.40
CA LEU A 64 17.38 32.72 -7.06
C LEU A 64 15.84 32.73 -6.98
N ALA A 65 15.15 32.28 -8.02
CA ALA A 65 13.68 32.20 -8.00
C ALA A 65 13.15 30.98 -7.24
N TYR A 66 14.02 30.03 -6.87
CA TYR A 66 13.66 28.80 -6.18
C TYR A 66 14.29 28.77 -4.80
N ASP A 67 13.46 28.49 -3.80
CA ASP A 67 13.87 28.18 -2.45
C ASP A 67 13.53 26.72 -2.15
N ASP A 68 14.43 26.02 -1.47
CA ASP A 68 14.22 24.63 -1.07
C ASP A 68 13.01 24.54 -0.13
N PRO A 69 11.96 23.76 -0.46
CA PRO A 69 10.79 23.64 0.37
C PRO A 69 11.12 22.90 1.66
N VAL A 70 10.70 23.46 2.79
CA VAL A 70 10.78 22.83 4.11
C VAL A 70 9.39 22.57 4.65
N THR A 71 9.21 21.46 5.37
CA THR A 71 7.92 21.11 6.00
C THR A 71 7.99 21.36 7.50
N ILE A 72 6.91 21.89 8.08
CA ILE A 72 6.76 21.97 9.54
C ILE A 72 6.20 20.63 10.02
N PRO A 73 6.80 19.98 11.05
CA PRO A 73 7.77 20.52 12.02
C PRO A 73 9.26 20.33 11.68
N ALA A 74 9.62 19.69 10.57
CA ALA A 74 11.01 19.35 10.26
C ALA A 74 11.94 20.56 10.03
N GLY A 75 11.41 21.68 9.51
CA GLY A 75 12.14 22.92 9.26
C GLY A 75 12.18 23.89 10.45
N ASP A 76 11.58 23.55 11.60
CA ASP A 76 11.58 24.44 12.76
C ASP A 76 12.99 24.57 13.35
N ILE A 77 13.38 25.81 13.69
CA ILE A 77 14.68 26.16 14.26
C ILE A 77 14.71 26.06 15.78
N ALA A 78 13.54 26.09 16.43
CA ALA A 78 13.37 25.89 17.85
C ALA A 78 12.73 24.53 18.13
N ASP A 79 12.99 23.95 19.30
CA ASP A 79 12.32 22.74 19.80
C ASP A 79 12.30 21.50 18.87
N ASN A 80 13.22 21.44 17.89
CA ASN A 80 13.32 20.38 16.88
C ASN A 80 14.62 19.56 17.00
N PRO A 81 14.90 18.94 18.17
CA PRO A 81 16.12 18.16 18.35
C PRO A 81 16.09 16.90 17.49
N TYR A 82 17.23 16.59 16.84
CA TYR A 82 17.34 15.49 15.88
C TYR A 82 16.90 14.12 16.46
N TRP A 83 17.23 13.82 17.71
CA TRP A 83 16.92 12.52 18.34
C TRP A 83 15.42 12.22 18.42
N LYS A 84 14.53 13.23 18.46
CA LYS A 84 13.07 13.03 18.44
C LYS A 84 12.55 12.62 17.06
N ARG A 85 13.28 12.96 16.00
CA ARG A 85 12.94 12.68 14.58
C ARG A 85 13.87 11.66 13.93
N ASP A 86 14.77 11.05 14.71
CA ASP A 86 15.67 10.01 14.23
C ASP A 86 14.94 8.66 14.12
N VAL A 87 14.17 8.53 13.04
CA VAL A 87 13.47 7.28 12.69
C VAL A 87 14.44 6.15 12.30
N ARG A 88 15.65 6.50 11.86
CA ARG A 88 16.67 5.51 11.47
C ARG A 88 17.14 4.70 12.67
N ARG A 89 17.33 5.35 13.83
CA ARG A 89 17.72 4.66 15.07
C ARG A 89 16.53 4.07 15.84
N SER A 90 15.33 4.58 15.59
CA SER A 90 14.08 4.12 16.22
C SER A 90 13.38 3.01 15.42
N TYR A 91 14.15 2.13 14.79
CA TYR A 91 13.59 1.03 13.98
C TYR A 91 13.03 -0.08 14.89
N ALA A 92 11.97 -0.74 14.43
CA ALA A 92 11.41 -1.89 15.14
C ALA A 92 12.41 -3.06 15.11
N GLN A 93 12.74 -3.60 16.28
CA GLN A 93 13.66 -4.74 16.40
C GLN A 93 13.01 -6.02 15.87
N LEU A 94 13.81 -6.87 15.23
CA LEU A 94 13.36 -8.18 14.80
C LEU A 94 13.11 -9.09 16.01
N SER A 95 11.86 -9.54 16.18
CA SER A 95 11.50 -10.52 17.19
C SER A 95 11.58 -11.92 16.62
N THR A 96 12.48 -12.76 17.15
CA THR A 96 12.58 -14.18 16.80
C THR A 96 12.03 -15.04 17.94
N VAL A 97 11.16 -15.99 17.63
CA VAL A 97 10.57 -16.90 18.63
C VAL A 97 11.06 -18.32 18.35
N ARG A 98 11.77 -18.93 19.31
CA ARG A 98 12.18 -20.33 19.26
C ARG A 98 11.11 -21.22 19.88
N GLN A 99 11.24 -22.54 19.69
CA GLN A 99 10.32 -23.50 20.32
C GLN A 99 10.32 -23.38 21.85
N ALA A 100 11.49 -23.20 22.47
CA ALA A 100 11.61 -23.00 23.92
C ALA A 100 10.89 -21.74 24.40
N ASP A 101 10.97 -20.64 23.65
CA ASP A 101 10.27 -19.39 23.97
C ASP A 101 8.75 -19.58 23.92
N ALA A 102 8.26 -20.31 22.91
CA ALA A 102 6.84 -20.65 22.78
C ALA A 102 6.36 -21.58 23.90
N VAL A 103 7.16 -22.57 24.32
CA VAL A 103 6.87 -23.43 25.49
C VAL A 103 6.76 -22.58 26.75
N GLY A 104 7.67 -21.61 26.94
CA GLY A 104 7.60 -20.64 28.02
C GLY A 104 6.29 -19.88 28.05
N LEU A 105 5.94 -19.23 26.94
CA LEU A 105 4.69 -18.47 26.80
C LEU A 105 3.44 -19.32 27.07
N LEU A 106 3.42 -20.58 26.60
CA LEU A 106 2.31 -21.48 26.83
C LEU A 106 2.24 -21.99 28.27
N THR A 107 3.37 -22.12 28.96
CA THR A 107 3.43 -22.66 30.33
C THR A 107 3.10 -21.59 31.38
N VAL A 108 3.74 -20.42 31.29
CA VAL A 108 3.64 -19.37 32.33
C VAL A 108 2.82 -18.15 31.91
N GLY A 109 2.44 -18.05 30.64
CA GLY A 109 1.71 -16.91 30.09
C GLY A 109 2.63 -15.81 29.56
N SER A 110 2.08 -14.61 29.43
CA SER A 110 2.78 -13.43 28.91
C SER A 110 2.70 -12.26 29.88
N GLN A 111 3.45 -11.19 29.64
CA GLN A 111 3.32 -9.97 30.45
C GLN A 111 1.90 -9.39 30.41
N ALA A 112 1.19 -9.51 29.28
CA ALA A 112 -0.17 -9.01 29.14
C ALA A 112 -1.24 -9.92 29.79
N ALA A 113 -0.94 -11.21 29.92
CA ALA A 113 -1.83 -12.22 30.50
C ALA A 113 -0.98 -13.29 31.20
N PRO A 114 -0.50 -13.02 32.42
CA PRO A 114 0.25 -13.99 33.20
C PRO A 114 -0.67 -15.11 33.69
N LYS A 115 -0.16 -16.35 33.76
CA LYS A 115 -0.87 -17.44 34.42
C LYS A 115 -0.54 -17.41 35.90
N ASP A 116 -1.26 -16.57 36.65
CA ASP A 116 -1.02 -16.32 38.08
C ASP A 116 -1.07 -17.59 38.94
N ASP A 117 -1.82 -18.60 38.49
CA ASP A 117 -1.93 -19.91 39.15
C ASP A 117 -0.63 -20.75 39.03
N VAL A 118 0.19 -20.48 38.02
CA VAL A 118 1.37 -21.28 37.65
C VAL A 118 2.66 -20.52 37.88
N LEU A 119 2.69 -19.22 37.60
CA LEU A 119 3.88 -18.38 37.72
C LEU A 119 4.13 -18.02 39.19
N LYS A 120 5.22 -18.54 39.77
CA LYS A 120 5.64 -18.17 41.13
C LYS A 120 6.24 -16.77 41.15
N ILE A 121 6.12 -16.09 42.30
CA ILE A 121 6.64 -14.72 42.50
C ILE A 121 8.05 -14.78 43.10
N GLY A 122 8.90 -13.83 42.69
CA GLY A 122 10.27 -13.67 43.22
C GLY A 122 11.24 -14.72 42.69
N GLN A 123 12.23 -15.10 43.51
CA GLN A 123 13.30 -16.04 43.11
C GLN A 123 12.77 -17.41 42.65
N ALA A 124 11.64 -17.86 43.20
CA ALA A 124 11.01 -19.11 42.78
C ALA A 124 10.46 -19.03 41.34
N GLY A 125 10.03 -17.84 40.89
CA GLY A 125 9.61 -17.58 39.51
C GLY A 125 10.79 -17.52 38.54
N GLU A 126 11.90 -16.90 38.95
CA GLU A 126 13.13 -16.87 38.14
C GLU A 126 13.66 -18.28 37.87
N GLN A 127 13.74 -19.13 38.91
CA GLN A 127 14.15 -20.53 38.76
C GLN A 127 13.18 -21.32 37.89
N GLN A 128 11.88 -21.05 38.01
CA GLN A 128 10.86 -21.69 37.16
C GLN A 128 11.02 -21.31 35.69
N LEU A 129 11.30 -20.03 35.38
CA LEU A 129 11.53 -19.59 33.99
C LEU A 129 12.75 -20.26 33.37
N ILE A 130 13.82 -20.43 34.15
CA ILE A 130 15.03 -21.15 33.70
C ILE A 130 14.69 -22.63 33.42
N ALA A 131 14.02 -23.30 34.36
CA ALA A 131 13.64 -24.70 34.19
C ALA A 131 12.71 -24.94 32.99
N VAL A 132 11.75 -24.05 32.75
CA VAL A 132 10.84 -24.14 31.59
C VAL A 132 11.60 -23.90 30.28
N LYS A 133 12.57 -23.00 30.27
CA LYS A 133 13.42 -22.76 29.10
C LYS A 133 14.27 -23.99 28.76
N GLU A 134 14.94 -24.58 29.75
CA GLU A 134 15.73 -25.81 29.58
C GLU A 134 14.87 -26.96 29.07
N GLN A 135 13.70 -27.19 29.69
CA GLN A 135 12.75 -28.21 29.24
C GLN A 135 12.28 -27.97 27.79
N GLY A 136 12.06 -26.70 27.42
CA GLY A 136 11.67 -26.31 26.07
C GLY A 136 12.78 -26.49 25.03
N GLU A 137 14.05 -26.35 25.41
CA GLU A 137 15.22 -26.60 24.54
C GLU A 137 15.44 -28.11 24.33
N GLU A 138 15.27 -28.93 25.36
CA GLU A 138 15.49 -30.38 25.29
C GLU A 138 14.35 -31.16 24.61
N ARG A 139 13.10 -30.82 24.95
CA ARG A 139 11.92 -31.63 24.56
C ARG A 139 11.01 -30.96 23.54
N GLY A 140 11.16 -29.65 23.34
CA GLY A 140 10.37 -28.87 22.39
C GLY A 140 8.87 -28.83 22.71
N LEU A 141 8.09 -28.39 21.72
CA LEU A 141 6.64 -28.20 21.87
C LEU A 141 5.84 -29.51 21.95
N ALA A 142 6.37 -30.61 21.41
CA ALA A 142 5.67 -31.90 21.36
C ALA A 142 5.37 -32.42 22.77
N ALA A 143 6.38 -32.42 23.65
CA ALA A 143 6.22 -32.88 25.03
C ALA A 143 5.24 -32.01 25.83
N LEU A 144 5.19 -30.70 25.55
CA LEU A 144 4.22 -29.81 26.19
C LEU A 144 2.78 -30.18 25.80
N PHE A 145 2.52 -30.45 24.52
CA PHE A 145 1.19 -30.82 24.06
C PHE A 145 0.75 -32.22 24.49
N GLU A 146 1.70 -33.14 24.73
CA GLU A 146 1.41 -34.44 25.35
C GLU A 146 0.97 -34.29 26.81
N GLN A 147 1.66 -33.41 27.55
CA GLN A 147 1.40 -33.17 28.97
C GLN A 147 0.14 -32.31 29.21
N ASP A 148 -0.03 -31.23 28.46
CA ASP A 148 -1.14 -30.30 28.58
C ASP A 148 -1.89 -30.15 27.25
N LYS A 149 -2.85 -31.05 27.02
CA LYS A 149 -3.73 -31.02 25.84
C LYS A 149 -4.66 -29.81 25.79
N LYS A 150 -4.83 -29.07 26.91
CA LYS A 150 -5.68 -27.88 26.97
C LYS A 150 -4.94 -26.61 26.58
N SER A 151 -3.60 -26.61 26.62
CA SER A 151 -2.75 -25.49 26.18
C SER A 151 -3.05 -24.99 24.76
N ILE A 152 -3.53 -25.88 23.88
CA ILE A 152 -3.90 -25.58 22.49
C ILE A 152 -5.08 -24.60 22.41
N GLN A 153 -5.97 -24.56 23.40
CA GLN A 153 -7.13 -23.67 23.41
C GLN A 153 -6.73 -22.18 23.45
N GLY A 154 -5.58 -21.86 24.03
CA GLY A 154 -5.05 -20.49 24.05
C GLY A 154 -4.35 -20.05 22.76
N VAL A 155 -4.11 -20.99 21.83
CA VAL A 155 -3.44 -20.73 20.53
C VAL A 155 -4.46 -20.46 19.42
N LEU A 156 -5.64 -21.08 19.53
CA LEU A 156 -6.72 -20.94 18.56
C LEU A 156 -7.55 -19.69 18.84
N GLY A 157 -8.35 -19.26 17.86
CA GLY A 157 -9.33 -18.20 18.07
C GLY A 157 -10.38 -18.62 19.12
N ALA A 158 -11.13 -17.65 19.65
CA ALA A 158 -12.19 -17.91 20.65
C ALA A 158 -13.25 -18.94 20.20
N ASN A 159 -13.37 -19.17 18.89
CA ASN A 159 -14.23 -20.16 18.26
C ASN A 159 -13.55 -21.53 18.03
N GLY A 160 -12.32 -21.73 18.49
CA GLY A 160 -11.54 -22.95 18.28
C GLY A 160 -11.03 -23.13 16.85
N LEU A 161 -11.13 -22.10 15.99
CA LEU A 161 -10.60 -22.14 14.62
C LEU A 161 -9.19 -21.53 14.58
N PRO A 162 -8.34 -21.97 13.62
CA PRO A 162 -7.03 -21.35 13.41
C PRO A 162 -7.19 -19.88 13.00
N PRO A 163 -6.21 -19.02 13.34
CA PRO A 163 -6.23 -17.63 12.90
C PRO A 163 -6.11 -17.53 11.38
N ASN A 164 -6.86 -16.60 10.78
CA ASN A 164 -6.71 -16.27 9.37
C ASN A 164 -5.42 -15.46 9.14
N PRO A 165 -4.83 -15.50 7.92
CA PRO A 165 -3.72 -14.63 7.57
C PRO A 165 -4.03 -13.17 7.88
N ALA A 166 -3.12 -12.49 8.58
CA ALA A 166 -3.27 -11.09 8.94
C ALA A 166 -3.23 -10.21 7.68
N ASN A 167 -4.15 -9.25 7.59
CA ASN A 167 -4.16 -8.24 6.55
C ASN A 167 -3.76 -6.89 7.17
N ILE A 168 -2.68 -6.28 6.66
CA ILE A 168 -2.20 -4.98 7.14
C ILE A 168 -2.99 -3.80 6.57
N ASN A 169 -3.90 -4.05 5.63
CA ASN A 169 -4.74 -3.01 5.05
C ASN A 169 -5.66 -2.44 6.14
N THR A 170 -5.47 -1.16 6.43
CA THR A 170 -6.19 -0.41 7.47
C THR A 170 -7.64 -0.10 7.07
N VAL A 171 -7.99 -0.30 5.80
CA VAL A 171 -9.35 -0.13 5.30
C VAL A 171 -10.22 -1.31 5.78
N SER A 172 -11.43 -1.00 6.27
CA SER A 172 -12.39 -2.02 6.75
C SER A 172 -12.65 -3.06 5.66
N LYS A 173 -12.84 -4.35 6.00
CA LYS A 173 -13.10 -5.42 5.01
C LYS A 173 -14.29 -5.13 4.08
N ALA A 174 -15.30 -4.38 4.56
CA ALA A 174 -16.45 -3.97 3.75
C ALA A 174 -16.09 -2.88 2.74
N SER A 175 -15.05 -2.10 3.02
CA SER A 175 -14.53 -1.00 2.20
C SER A 175 -13.24 -1.35 1.44
N GLN A 176 -12.64 -2.52 1.71
CA GLN A 176 -11.54 -3.04 0.91
C GLN A 176 -12.06 -3.24 -0.50
N SER A 177 -11.39 -2.61 -1.47
CA SER A 177 -11.77 -2.65 -2.88
C SER A 177 -11.82 -4.10 -3.34
N LYS A 178 -13.04 -4.63 -3.44
CA LYS A 178 -13.31 -5.76 -4.30
C LYS A 178 -13.04 -5.27 -5.70
N TYR A 179 -12.33 -6.07 -6.50
CA TYR A 179 -12.11 -5.79 -7.91
C TYR A 179 -13.40 -5.31 -8.59
N VAL A 180 -13.51 -4.02 -8.89
CA VAL A 180 -14.65 -3.45 -9.60
C VAL A 180 -14.32 -3.46 -11.09
N LEU A 181 -15.26 -3.94 -11.90
CA LEU A 181 -15.08 -3.88 -13.35
C LEU A 181 -15.19 -2.42 -13.80
N GLY A 182 -14.08 -1.87 -14.28
CA GLY A 182 -14.02 -0.56 -14.90
C GLY A 182 -14.72 -0.60 -16.25
N THR A 183 -15.77 0.21 -16.41
CA THR A 183 -16.51 0.32 -17.69
C THR A 183 -16.17 1.58 -18.47
N GLU A 184 -15.43 2.52 -17.85
CA GLU A 184 -15.09 3.82 -18.46
C GLU A 184 -13.82 3.77 -19.30
N ASN A 185 -12.83 3.00 -18.85
CA ASN A 185 -11.52 2.91 -19.49
C ASN A 185 -11.24 1.46 -19.91
N GLY A 186 -11.02 1.24 -21.21
CA GLY A 186 -10.69 -0.08 -21.74
C GLY A 186 -11.38 -0.41 -23.05
N TYR A 187 -11.45 -1.69 -23.35
CA TYR A 187 -12.04 -2.18 -24.58
C TYR A 187 -13.57 -2.23 -24.52
N PRO A 188 -14.26 -2.07 -25.66
CA PRO A 188 -15.68 -2.38 -25.75
C PRO A 188 -15.98 -3.83 -25.33
N GLU A 189 -17.21 -4.11 -24.87
CA GLU A 189 -17.66 -5.43 -24.37
C GLU A 189 -17.38 -6.63 -25.31
N LYS A 190 -17.17 -6.38 -26.60
CA LYS A 190 -16.82 -7.41 -27.59
C LYS A 190 -15.47 -8.08 -27.28
N TYR A 191 -14.56 -7.38 -26.61
CA TYR A 191 -13.23 -7.88 -26.32
C TYR A 191 -13.22 -8.63 -24.99
N THR A 192 -12.44 -9.71 -24.93
CA THR A 192 -12.35 -10.58 -23.74
C THR A 192 -11.49 -10.01 -22.60
N CYS A 193 -10.89 -8.84 -22.82
CA CYS A 193 -10.06 -8.16 -21.83
C CYS A 193 -10.93 -7.37 -20.85
N ARG A 194 -10.72 -7.56 -19.55
CA ARG A 194 -11.43 -6.86 -18.47
C ARG A 194 -10.52 -5.82 -17.83
N THR A 195 -11.08 -4.67 -17.49
CA THR A 195 -10.41 -3.64 -16.70
C THR A 195 -10.87 -3.73 -15.26
N PHE A 196 -9.94 -3.75 -14.31
CA PHE A 196 -10.24 -3.73 -12.88
C PHE A 196 -9.73 -2.43 -12.26
N VAL A 197 -10.56 -1.82 -11.41
CA VAL A 197 -10.30 -0.54 -10.72
C VAL A 197 -10.49 -0.73 -9.22
#